data_AF-A0A2D4JZF1-F1
#
_entry.id   AF-A0A2D4JZF1-F1
#
_cell.length_a   1.000
_cell.length_b   1.000
_cell.length_c   1.000
_cell.angle_alpha   90.00
_cell.angle_beta   90.00
_cell.angle_gamma   90.00
#
_symmetry.space_group_name_H-M   'P 1'
#
loop_
_entity.id
_entity.type
_entity.pdbx_description
1 polymer ?
#
loop_
_entity_poly.entity_id
_entity_poly.type
_entity_poly.pdbx_seq_one_letter_code
_entity_poly.pdbx_strand_id
1 'polypeptide(L)'
;SCRDQGLCRVGWSSSQASLDLGTDKFGFGYGGTGKKSHNKQFDSYGEEFTMHDTIGCYIDADKSQISFSKNGKDLGLAFEIPQHLKNQALFPACVLKNAELKFNFGEEDFKFPPKDGFAAIDKAPEGNVVKSQHTGSAQVAQSKNLPNAPKALIVEPSRELAEQTLNNVKQFKKYVENPKLRELLIIGGVAAREQLSVLEQGVDIVVGTPGRLDDLVSTGKLALSQIRFLVLDEADGLLSQGYSDFINRIHSQIPQITSDGKRLQVIVCSATLHSFDVKKLSEKIMHFPTWVDLKGEDSVPETVHHVVVPVNPKTDKLWERLGKNHIRTDEVHAKDNTRSGTNSAEMWSEAIKILKGEYAIRAIKEHKMDQAIVFCRTKIDCDNMEQYFIQQGGGPDRKGHQFSCVCLHGDRKPHERKQNLERFKKADVRFLICTDVAARGIDITGVPYVINVTLPDEKQNYVHRIGRVGRAERMGLAISLVAAEKEKVWYHSCPSRGKNCYNTRLKDEGGCTIWYNEMQLLGEIEEHLNCTITQVEPDIKVPVDDFDGKVSYGKRRAAGGGTYKGHVDILAPTVQELATLEKEAQTAFLHLGYLPNQLFRTF
;
A
#
# COMPACT_ATOMS: atom_id res chain seq x y z
N SER A 1 -28.41 -7.06 -23.97
CA SER A 1 -27.14 -7.63 -24.46
C SER A 1 -26.06 -7.51 -23.42
N CYS A 2 -25.22 -8.52 -23.28
CA CYS A 2 -24.11 -8.56 -22.32
C CYS A 2 -22.90 -7.78 -22.85
N ARG A 3 -22.31 -6.94 -22.01
CA ARG A 3 -21.14 -6.10 -22.35
C ARG A 3 -19.87 -6.45 -21.57
N ASP A 4 -19.97 -7.36 -20.61
CA ASP A 4 -18.86 -7.78 -19.73
C ASP A 4 -19.02 -9.28 -19.35
N GLN A 5 -17.95 -9.90 -18.85
CA GLN A 5 -17.86 -11.35 -18.52
C GLN A 5 -18.39 -11.72 -17.12
N GLY A 6 -18.99 -10.79 -16.38
CA GLY A 6 -19.50 -11.07 -15.03
C GLY A 6 -20.72 -11.98 -14.96
N LEU A 7 -21.08 -12.36 -13.74
CA LEU A 7 -22.28 -13.14 -13.46
C LEU A 7 -23.51 -12.25 -13.61
N CYS A 8 -24.43 -12.67 -14.46
CA CYS A 8 -25.70 -12.00 -14.68
C CYS A 8 -26.85 -13.00 -14.61
N ARG A 9 -27.98 -12.55 -14.06
CA ARG A 9 -29.29 -13.22 -14.15
C ARG A 9 -30.29 -12.21 -14.66
N VAL A 10 -31.12 -12.62 -15.62
CA VAL A 10 -32.20 -11.81 -16.19
C VAL A 10 -33.52 -12.56 -16.10
N GLY A 11 -34.63 -11.84 -16.07
CA GLY A 11 -35.96 -12.45 -16.06
C GLY A 11 -37.02 -11.52 -15.49
N TRP A 12 -37.91 -12.08 -14.68
CA TRP A 12 -39.16 -11.43 -14.26
C TRP A 12 -39.35 -11.57 -12.75
N SER A 13 -39.82 -10.52 -12.09
CA SER A 13 -40.13 -10.56 -10.65
C SER A 13 -41.39 -9.78 -10.32
N SER A 14 -42.16 -10.25 -9.33
CA SER A 14 -43.27 -9.46 -8.78
C SER A 14 -42.75 -8.36 -7.84
N SER A 15 -43.61 -7.42 -7.47
CA SER A 15 -43.29 -6.36 -6.50
C SER A 15 -42.99 -6.88 -5.09
N GLN A 16 -43.24 -8.17 -4.81
CA GLN A 16 -42.98 -8.80 -3.51
C GLN A 16 -41.62 -9.52 -3.44
N ALA A 17 -40.85 -9.51 -4.54
CA ALA A 17 -39.56 -10.17 -4.61
C ALA A 17 -38.46 -9.46 -3.79
N SER A 18 -37.47 -10.22 -3.33
CA SER A 18 -36.31 -9.80 -2.52
C SER A 18 -35.25 -9.02 -3.30
N LEU A 19 -35.50 -8.73 -4.59
CA LEU A 19 -34.56 -8.14 -5.55
C LEU A 19 -33.29 -8.99 -5.82
N ASP A 20 -33.25 -10.23 -5.33
CA ASP A 20 -32.26 -11.26 -5.69
C ASP A 20 -32.92 -12.34 -6.55
N LEU A 21 -33.02 -12.06 -7.85
CA LEU A 21 -33.81 -12.78 -8.85
C LEU A 21 -33.61 -14.31 -8.82
N GLY A 22 -34.68 -15.05 -8.54
CA GLY A 22 -34.69 -16.52 -8.53
C GLY A 22 -34.34 -17.17 -7.19
N THR A 23 -34.02 -16.38 -6.16
CA THR A 23 -33.76 -16.88 -4.79
C THR A 23 -35.01 -16.89 -3.89
N ASP A 24 -36.12 -16.36 -4.38
CA ASP A 24 -37.42 -16.37 -3.72
C ASP A 24 -38.50 -16.99 -4.62
N LYS A 25 -39.72 -17.09 -4.08
CA LYS A 25 -40.88 -17.63 -4.79
C LYS A 25 -41.58 -16.62 -5.72
N PHE A 26 -41.05 -15.41 -5.85
CA PHE A 26 -41.66 -14.28 -6.57
C PHE A 26 -40.84 -13.81 -7.77
N GLY A 27 -39.62 -14.32 -7.92
CA GLY A 27 -38.71 -14.04 -9.02
C GLY A 27 -38.38 -15.29 -9.85
N PHE A 28 -38.22 -15.07 -11.15
CA PHE A 28 -37.89 -16.08 -12.15
C PHE A 28 -36.65 -15.60 -12.90
N GLY A 29 -35.54 -16.32 -12.73
CA GLY A 29 -34.25 -15.94 -13.30
C GLY A 29 -33.71 -16.94 -14.31
N TYR A 30 -32.99 -16.45 -15.29
CA TYR A 30 -32.11 -17.22 -16.16
C TYR A 30 -30.71 -16.62 -16.10
N GLY A 31 -29.74 -17.44 -15.72
CA GLY A 31 -28.37 -17.01 -15.42
C GLY A 31 -27.37 -17.32 -16.51
N GLY A 32 -26.28 -16.55 -16.54
CA GLY A 32 -25.16 -16.72 -17.47
C GLY A 32 -24.54 -18.12 -17.47
N THR A 33 -24.73 -18.90 -16.40
CA THR A 33 -24.32 -20.31 -16.30
C THR A 33 -25.30 -21.29 -16.95
N GLY A 34 -26.24 -20.83 -17.79
CA GLY A 34 -27.21 -21.68 -18.48
C GLY A 34 -28.33 -22.27 -17.59
N LYS A 35 -28.40 -21.84 -16.32
CA LYS A 35 -29.38 -22.34 -15.36
C LYS A 35 -30.57 -21.40 -15.23
N LYS A 36 -31.76 -21.99 -15.11
CA LYS A 36 -32.96 -21.28 -14.65
C LYS A 36 -33.04 -21.36 -13.12
N SER A 37 -33.52 -20.31 -12.47
CA SER A 37 -33.59 -20.22 -11.02
C SER A 37 -34.94 -19.69 -10.53
N HIS A 38 -35.53 -20.39 -9.56
CA HIS A 38 -36.76 -20.00 -8.87
C HIS A 38 -36.76 -20.63 -7.47
N ASN A 39 -37.16 -19.86 -6.44
CA ASN A 39 -37.26 -20.34 -5.06
C ASN A 39 -36.01 -21.09 -4.54
N LYS A 40 -34.81 -20.56 -4.85
CA LYS A 40 -33.49 -21.15 -4.52
C LYS A 40 -33.18 -22.49 -5.20
N GLN A 41 -33.99 -22.92 -6.16
CA GLN A 41 -33.69 -24.06 -7.02
C GLN A 41 -33.00 -23.56 -8.29
N PHE A 42 -31.98 -24.29 -8.75
CA PHE A 42 -31.13 -23.93 -9.89
C PHE A 42 -31.03 -25.12 -10.84
N ASP A 43 -31.86 -25.12 -11.87
CA ASP A 43 -31.99 -26.23 -12.79
C ASP A 43 -31.31 -25.90 -14.12
N SER A 44 -30.69 -26.90 -14.75
CA SER A 44 -30.21 -26.79 -16.13
C SER A 44 -31.40 -26.51 -17.06
N TYR A 45 -31.25 -25.55 -17.97
CA TYR A 45 -32.34 -25.14 -18.85
C TYR A 45 -31.85 -24.79 -20.25
N GLY A 46 -30.93 -23.83 -20.35
CA GLY A 46 -30.41 -23.33 -21.61
C GLY A 46 -28.90 -23.43 -21.70
N GLU A 47 -28.36 -22.77 -22.72
CA GLU A 47 -26.91 -22.63 -22.88
C GLU A 47 -26.36 -21.54 -21.95
N GLU A 48 -25.08 -21.60 -21.62
CA GLU A 48 -24.40 -20.49 -20.96
C GLU A 48 -24.40 -19.26 -21.86
N PHE A 49 -24.42 -18.06 -21.27
CA PHE A 49 -24.33 -16.81 -22.02
C PHE A 49 -23.38 -15.82 -21.36
N THR A 50 -22.68 -15.04 -22.20
CA THR A 50 -21.59 -14.15 -21.79
C THR A 50 -21.56 -12.89 -22.66
N MET A 51 -20.47 -12.12 -22.59
CA MET A 51 -20.21 -10.94 -23.41
C MET A 51 -20.60 -11.15 -24.88
N HIS A 52 -21.24 -10.13 -25.47
CA HIS A 52 -21.79 -10.10 -26.84
C HIS A 52 -23.08 -10.90 -27.09
N ASP A 53 -23.47 -11.78 -26.17
CA ASP A 53 -24.76 -12.46 -26.27
C ASP A 53 -25.93 -11.50 -26.03
N THR A 54 -27.05 -11.79 -26.69
CA THR A 54 -28.32 -11.09 -26.51
C THR A 54 -29.37 -12.08 -26.07
N ILE A 55 -29.91 -11.84 -24.87
CA ILE A 55 -30.96 -12.66 -24.29
C ILE A 55 -32.31 -12.00 -24.53
N GLY A 56 -33.23 -12.73 -25.16
CA GLY A 56 -34.64 -12.38 -25.22
C GLY A 56 -35.34 -12.92 -23.97
N CYS A 57 -36.10 -12.06 -23.27
CA CYS A 57 -36.88 -12.44 -22.11
C CYS A 57 -38.36 -12.31 -22.46
N TYR A 58 -39.09 -13.42 -22.44
CA TYR A 58 -40.48 -13.46 -22.89
C TYR A 58 -41.40 -13.79 -21.72
N ILE A 59 -42.58 -13.17 -21.72
CA ILE A 59 -43.69 -13.50 -20.84
C ILE A 59 -44.94 -13.67 -21.71
N ASP A 60 -45.52 -14.86 -21.69
CA ASP A 60 -46.79 -15.18 -22.33
C ASP A 60 -47.87 -15.13 -21.25
N ALA A 61 -48.62 -14.03 -21.19
CA ALA A 61 -49.65 -13.82 -20.19
C ALA A 61 -50.86 -14.76 -20.40
N ASP A 62 -51.19 -15.08 -21.65
CA ASP A 62 -52.32 -15.94 -22.02
C ASP A 62 -52.08 -17.39 -21.55
N LYS A 63 -50.86 -17.90 -21.77
CA LYS A 63 -50.47 -19.24 -21.32
C LYS A 63 -49.89 -19.26 -19.91
N SER A 64 -49.65 -18.10 -19.31
CA SER A 64 -48.96 -17.97 -18.01
C SER A 64 -47.57 -18.63 -18.02
N GLN A 65 -46.74 -18.31 -19.01
CA GLN A 65 -45.44 -18.94 -19.21
C GLN A 65 -44.31 -17.91 -19.34
N ILE A 66 -43.12 -18.29 -18.91
CA ILE A 66 -41.87 -17.53 -19.09
C ILE A 66 -40.90 -18.39 -19.90
N SER A 67 -40.29 -17.78 -20.92
CA SER A 67 -39.27 -18.40 -21.76
C SER A 67 -38.16 -17.41 -22.10
N PHE A 68 -37.04 -17.93 -22.60
CA PHE A 68 -35.88 -17.14 -22.98
C PHE A 68 -35.35 -17.55 -24.35
N SER A 69 -34.67 -16.62 -25.03
CA SER A 69 -33.89 -16.92 -26.23
C SER A 69 -32.47 -16.43 -26.06
N LYS A 70 -31.52 -17.08 -26.74
CA LYS A 70 -30.12 -16.63 -26.85
C LYS A 70 -29.79 -16.37 -28.31
N ASN A 71 -29.42 -15.14 -28.64
CA ASN A 71 -29.08 -14.72 -30.01
C ASN A 71 -30.17 -15.11 -31.04
N GLY A 72 -31.43 -14.97 -30.66
CA GLY A 72 -32.60 -15.33 -31.49
C GLY A 72 -32.96 -16.82 -31.49
N LYS A 73 -32.13 -17.71 -30.92
CA LYS A 73 -32.46 -19.13 -30.73
C LYS A 73 -33.33 -19.29 -29.48
N ASP A 74 -34.55 -19.78 -29.68
CA ASP A 74 -35.48 -20.11 -28.60
C ASP A 74 -34.93 -21.26 -27.74
N LEU A 75 -34.96 -21.09 -26.42
CA LEU A 75 -34.50 -22.08 -25.44
C LEU A 75 -35.65 -22.91 -24.85
N GLY A 76 -36.89 -22.65 -25.27
CA GLY A 76 -38.09 -23.38 -24.83
C GLY A 76 -38.67 -22.86 -23.52
N LEU A 77 -39.59 -23.63 -22.93
CA LEU A 77 -40.30 -23.23 -21.71
C LEU A 77 -39.36 -23.22 -20.48
N ALA A 78 -39.23 -22.08 -19.80
CA ALA A 78 -38.47 -21.99 -18.56
C ALA A 78 -39.34 -22.23 -17.33
N PHE A 79 -40.47 -21.50 -17.22
CA PHE A 79 -41.34 -21.55 -16.05
C PHE A 79 -42.82 -21.48 -16.43
N GLU A 80 -43.66 -22.18 -15.67
CA GLU A 80 -45.10 -21.91 -15.58
C GLU A 80 -45.34 -20.97 -14.40
N ILE A 81 -46.10 -19.89 -14.63
CA ILE A 81 -46.38 -18.89 -13.60
C ILE A 81 -47.40 -19.49 -12.61
N PRO A 82 -47.07 -19.59 -11.31
CA PRO A 82 -47.97 -20.13 -10.30
C PRO A 82 -49.30 -19.37 -10.24
N GLN A 83 -50.39 -20.09 -9.94
CA GLN A 83 -51.75 -19.53 -9.92
C GLN A 83 -51.90 -18.28 -9.03
N HIS A 84 -51.17 -18.21 -7.92
CA HIS A 84 -51.19 -17.08 -6.99
C HIS A 84 -50.49 -15.81 -7.53
N LEU A 85 -49.72 -15.92 -8.61
CA LEU A 85 -49.03 -14.81 -9.28
C LEU A 85 -49.68 -14.38 -10.60
N LYS A 86 -50.66 -15.13 -11.13
CA LYS A 86 -51.29 -14.83 -12.43
C LYS A 86 -51.94 -13.45 -12.51
N ASN A 87 -52.44 -12.93 -11.39
CA ASN A 87 -53.06 -11.60 -11.31
C ASN A 87 -52.11 -10.54 -10.72
N GLN A 88 -50.82 -10.84 -10.59
CA GLN A 88 -49.81 -9.90 -10.11
C GLN A 88 -49.00 -9.33 -11.28
N ALA A 89 -48.62 -8.07 -11.18
CA ALA A 89 -47.68 -7.47 -12.13
C ALA A 89 -46.29 -8.11 -11.99
N LEU A 90 -45.73 -8.54 -13.11
CA LEU A 90 -44.34 -9.00 -13.22
C LEU A 90 -43.52 -7.93 -13.94
N PHE A 91 -42.41 -7.56 -13.33
CA PHE A 91 -41.50 -6.53 -13.83
C PHE A 91 -40.24 -7.19 -14.38
N PRO A 92 -39.67 -6.67 -15.49
CA PRO A 92 -38.33 -7.06 -15.92
C PRO A 92 -37.34 -6.82 -14.79
N ALA A 93 -36.54 -7.84 -14.49
CA ALA A 93 -35.58 -7.81 -13.40
C ALA A 93 -34.24 -8.40 -13.83
N CYS A 94 -33.18 -7.90 -13.21
CA CYS A 94 -31.86 -8.46 -13.37
C CYS A 94 -31.10 -8.42 -12.04
N VAL A 95 -30.14 -9.33 -11.92
CA VAL A 95 -29.11 -9.30 -10.88
C VAL A 95 -27.78 -9.38 -11.58
N LEU A 96 -26.91 -8.41 -11.28
CA LEU A 96 -25.58 -8.31 -11.87
C LEU A 96 -24.55 -8.42 -10.76
N LYS A 97 -23.50 -9.19 -11.01
CA LYS A 97 -22.29 -9.22 -10.22
C LYS A 97 -21.11 -9.15 -11.17
N ASN A 98 -20.46 -7.99 -11.20
CA ASN A 98 -19.35 -7.69 -12.10
C ASN A 98 -19.71 -7.75 -13.58
N ALA A 99 -20.98 -7.51 -13.94
CA ALA A 99 -21.46 -7.58 -15.33
C ALA A 99 -22.14 -6.27 -15.72
N GLU A 100 -22.10 -5.92 -17.01
CA GLU A 100 -22.89 -4.85 -17.61
C GLU A 100 -23.88 -5.42 -18.63
N LEU A 101 -25.15 -4.98 -18.55
CA LEU A 101 -26.19 -5.30 -19.53
C LEU A 101 -26.75 -4.01 -20.14
N LYS A 102 -26.87 -3.99 -21.48
CA LYS A 102 -27.76 -3.03 -22.17
C LYS A 102 -29.16 -3.63 -22.25
N PHE A 103 -30.15 -2.91 -21.74
CA PHE A 103 -31.57 -3.26 -21.88
C PHE A 103 -32.17 -2.48 -23.05
N ASN A 104 -33.06 -3.14 -23.79
CA ASN A 104 -33.91 -2.51 -24.79
C ASN A 104 -35.33 -3.04 -24.52
N PHE A 105 -36.26 -2.13 -24.21
CA PHE A 105 -37.66 -2.46 -23.95
C PHE A 105 -38.59 -2.21 -25.14
N GLY A 106 -38.02 -1.72 -26.26
CA GLY A 106 -38.68 -1.46 -27.55
C GLY A 106 -38.41 -0.08 -28.16
N GLU A 107 -37.64 0.77 -27.47
CA GLU A 107 -37.25 2.12 -27.91
C GLU A 107 -36.34 2.09 -29.15
N GLU A 108 -35.47 1.08 -29.23
CA GLU A 108 -34.65 0.78 -30.41
C GLU A 108 -35.13 -0.54 -31.06
N ASP A 109 -34.78 -0.77 -32.32
CA ASP A 109 -35.01 -2.07 -32.95
C ASP A 109 -34.26 -3.19 -32.20
N PHE A 110 -34.94 -4.31 -31.97
CA PHE A 110 -34.32 -5.47 -31.34
C PHE A 110 -33.30 -6.12 -32.29
N LYS A 111 -32.07 -6.36 -31.79
CA LYS A 111 -31.03 -7.11 -32.52
C LYS A 111 -31.52 -8.48 -33.00
N PHE A 112 -32.37 -9.12 -32.21
CA PHE A 112 -33.07 -10.36 -32.55
C PHE A 112 -34.55 -10.16 -32.25
N PRO A 113 -35.38 -9.81 -33.26
CA PRO A 113 -36.79 -9.54 -33.06
C PRO A 113 -37.56 -10.75 -32.51
N PRO A 114 -38.57 -10.53 -31.64
CA PRO A 114 -39.48 -11.59 -31.23
C PRO A 114 -40.23 -12.19 -32.43
N LYS A 115 -40.56 -13.48 -32.36
CA LYS A 115 -41.45 -14.13 -33.35
C LYS A 115 -42.91 -13.69 -33.15
N ASP A 116 -43.74 -13.90 -34.16
CA ASP A 116 -45.14 -13.45 -34.21
C ASP A 116 -45.92 -13.76 -32.93
N GLY A 117 -46.54 -12.73 -32.34
CA GLY A 117 -47.40 -12.83 -31.14
C GLY A 117 -46.86 -12.10 -29.90
N PHE A 118 -45.58 -11.74 -29.86
CA PHE A 118 -45.01 -10.95 -28.75
C PHE A 118 -44.85 -9.47 -29.11
N ALA A 119 -45.24 -8.58 -28.21
CA ALA A 119 -45.00 -7.16 -28.30
C ALA A 119 -43.85 -6.72 -27.39
N ALA A 120 -43.18 -5.63 -27.77
CA ALA A 120 -42.24 -4.94 -26.89
C ALA A 120 -42.97 -4.39 -25.65
N ILE A 121 -42.28 -4.26 -24.52
CA ILE A 121 -42.90 -3.81 -23.26
C ILE A 121 -43.39 -2.37 -23.37
N ASP A 122 -42.65 -1.50 -24.07
CA ASP A 122 -43.03 -0.11 -24.29
C ASP A 122 -44.22 0.07 -25.25
N LYS A 123 -44.53 -0.97 -26.03
CA LYS A 123 -45.67 -1.05 -26.96
C LYS A 123 -46.84 -1.86 -26.40
N ALA A 124 -46.74 -2.33 -25.16
CA ALA A 124 -47.82 -3.07 -24.52
C ALA A 124 -49.04 -2.16 -24.28
N PRO A 125 -50.28 -2.64 -24.51
CA PRO A 125 -51.48 -1.84 -24.29
C PRO A 125 -51.59 -1.33 -22.84
N GLU A 126 -52.13 -0.12 -22.64
CA GLU A 126 -52.24 0.49 -21.30
C GLU A 126 -52.97 -0.40 -20.28
N GLY A 127 -53.93 -1.22 -20.73
CA GLY A 127 -54.65 -2.17 -19.86
C GLY A 127 -53.81 -3.35 -19.36
N ASN A 128 -52.62 -3.57 -19.94
CA ASN A 128 -51.74 -4.71 -19.63
C ASN A 128 -50.42 -4.26 -18.96
N VAL A 129 -50.29 -2.99 -18.57
CA VAL A 129 -49.07 -2.44 -17.97
C VAL A 129 -49.40 -1.81 -16.62
N VAL A 130 -48.52 -2.05 -15.63
CA VAL A 130 -48.58 -1.42 -14.32
C VAL A 130 -47.26 -0.69 -14.07
N LYS A 131 -47.33 0.57 -13.59
CA LYS A 131 -46.13 1.31 -13.16
C LYS A 131 -45.64 0.74 -11.83
N SER A 132 -44.35 0.39 -11.76
CA SER A 132 -43.73 -0.03 -10.50
C SER A 132 -43.77 1.10 -9.48
N GLN A 133 -44.25 0.81 -8.27
CA GLN A 133 -44.15 1.73 -7.12
C GLN A 133 -42.76 1.68 -6.45
N HIS A 134 -41.97 0.64 -6.75
CA HIS A 134 -40.58 0.54 -6.35
C HIS A 134 -39.72 1.38 -7.30
N THR A 135 -39.52 2.64 -6.93
CA THR A 135 -38.42 3.43 -7.48
C THR A 135 -37.14 3.00 -6.77
N GLY A 136 -36.16 2.52 -7.54
CA GLY A 136 -34.84 2.23 -6.97
C GLY A 136 -34.31 3.49 -6.28
N SER A 137 -33.73 3.32 -5.09
CA SER A 137 -33.07 4.38 -4.32
C SER A 137 -31.84 4.97 -5.02
N ALA A 138 -31.53 4.55 -6.25
CA ALA A 138 -30.62 5.26 -7.13
C ALA A 138 -31.29 6.54 -7.65
N GLN A 139 -31.48 7.52 -6.76
CA GLN A 139 -31.28 8.89 -7.20
C GLN A 139 -29.84 8.94 -7.69
N VAL A 140 -29.66 8.99 -9.01
CA VAL A 140 -28.45 9.58 -9.59
C VAL A 140 -28.53 11.05 -9.24
N ALA A 141 -28.29 11.37 -7.97
CA ALA A 141 -28.02 12.72 -7.55
C ALA A 141 -26.78 13.11 -8.37
N GLN A 142 -26.92 14.11 -9.24
CA GLN A 142 -25.76 14.87 -9.65
C GLN A 142 -25.07 15.28 -8.36
N SER A 143 -23.96 14.61 -8.03
CA SER A 143 -23.23 14.91 -6.80
C SER A 143 -22.84 16.38 -6.92
N LYS A 144 -23.49 17.26 -6.14
CA LYS A 144 -23.07 18.66 -6.09
C LYS A 144 -21.57 18.65 -5.83
N ASN A 145 -20.80 19.38 -6.63
CA ASN A 145 -19.37 19.56 -6.40
C ASN A 145 -19.19 20.27 -5.07
N LEU A 146 -18.95 19.48 -4.03
CA LEU A 146 -18.66 19.97 -2.69
C LEU A 146 -17.18 20.39 -2.67
N PRO A 147 -16.85 21.59 -2.20
CA PRO A 147 -15.47 22.06 -2.15
C PRO A 147 -14.55 21.13 -1.36
N ASN A 148 -15.07 20.48 -0.32
CA ASN A 148 -14.34 19.57 0.54
C ASN A 148 -14.40 18.10 0.09
N ALA A 149 -14.76 17.82 -1.16
CA ALA A 149 -14.86 16.47 -1.72
C ALA A 149 -13.89 16.28 -2.90
N PRO A 150 -12.64 15.86 -2.64
CA PRO A 150 -11.64 15.68 -3.70
C PRO A 150 -11.97 14.51 -4.64
N LYS A 151 -11.34 14.50 -5.81
CA LYS A 151 -11.39 13.41 -6.79
C LYS A 151 -10.35 12.33 -6.52
N ALA A 152 -9.21 12.69 -5.94
CA ALA A 152 -8.15 11.74 -5.60
C ALA A 152 -7.75 11.86 -4.12
N LEU A 153 -7.57 10.70 -3.48
CA LEU A 153 -7.02 10.57 -2.15
C LEU A 153 -5.78 9.67 -2.21
N ILE A 154 -4.63 10.24 -1.85
CA ILE A 154 -3.35 9.54 -1.75
C ILE A 154 -3.00 9.42 -0.26
N VAL A 155 -2.88 8.18 0.21
CA VAL A 155 -2.62 7.83 1.60
C VAL A 155 -1.18 7.37 1.75
N GLU A 156 -0.48 8.00 2.67
CA GLU A 156 0.97 7.86 2.86
C GLU A 156 1.27 7.47 4.32
N PRO A 157 2.20 6.53 4.58
CA PRO A 157 2.50 6.08 5.94
C PRO A 157 3.22 7.12 6.80
N SER A 158 3.94 8.06 6.20
CA SER A 158 4.75 9.06 6.91
C SER A 158 4.45 10.47 6.42
N ARG A 159 4.74 11.47 7.27
CA ARG A 159 4.54 12.89 6.91
C ARG A 159 5.52 13.31 5.83
N GLU A 160 6.74 12.81 5.94
CA GLU A 160 7.85 13.11 5.05
C GLU A 160 7.58 12.60 3.63
N LEU A 161 7.00 11.41 3.50
CA LEU A 161 6.59 10.87 2.20
C LEU A 161 5.40 11.65 1.63
N ALA A 162 4.39 11.95 2.46
CA ALA A 162 3.27 12.79 2.03
C ALA A 162 3.70 14.17 1.52
N GLU A 163 4.68 14.81 2.15
CA GLU A 163 5.26 16.07 1.68
C GLU A 163 5.97 15.91 0.32
N GLN A 164 6.71 14.81 0.13
CA GLN A 164 7.38 14.51 -1.14
C GLN A 164 6.37 14.25 -2.26
N THR A 165 5.38 13.39 -2.03
CA THR A 165 4.31 13.09 -2.98
C THR A 165 3.57 14.36 -3.38
N LEU A 166 3.22 15.22 -2.42
CA LEU A 166 2.58 16.50 -2.74
C LEU A 166 3.49 17.45 -3.53
N ASN A 167 4.79 17.46 -3.26
CA ASN A 167 5.74 18.24 -4.05
C ASN A 167 5.81 17.74 -5.49
N ASN A 168 5.73 16.43 -5.72
CA ASN A 168 5.64 15.86 -7.07
C ASN A 168 4.35 16.31 -7.75
N VAL A 169 3.18 16.19 -7.07
CA VAL A 169 1.90 16.71 -7.58
C VAL A 169 2.00 18.19 -7.96
N LYS A 170 2.67 19.01 -7.13
CA LYS A 170 2.92 20.44 -7.41
C LYS A 170 3.83 20.69 -8.60
N GLN A 171 4.76 19.80 -8.90
CA GLN A 171 5.60 19.90 -10.09
C GLN A 171 4.80 19.55 -11.35
N PHE A 172 4.05 18.46 -11.32
CA PHE A 172 3.22 18.02 -12.45
C PHE A 172 2.08 19.00 -12.77
N LYS A 173 1.39 19.52 -11.75
CA LYS A 173 0.24 20.43 -11.98
C LYS A 173 0.58 21.70 -12.75
N LYS A 174 1.86 22.12 -12.76
CA LYS A 174 2.33 23.29 -13.52
C LYS A 174 2.08 23.14 -15.02
N TYR A 175 1.98 21.90 -15.50
CA TYR A 175 1.77 21.56 -16.90
C TYR A 175 0.31 21.19 -17.21
N VAL A 176 -0.60 21.35 -16.26
CA VAL A 176 -2.03 21.06 -16.42
C VAL A 176 -2.83 22.36 -16.26
N GLU A 177 -3.25 22.94 -17.38
CA GLU A 177 -3.98 24.21 -17.38
C GLU A 177 -5.50 24.03 -17.26
N ASN A 178 -6.04 22.93 -17.78
CA ASN A 178 -7.47 22.64 -17.76
C ASN A 178 -7.77 21.16 -17.44
N PRO A 179 -8.30 20.82 -16.25
CA PRO A 179 -8.63 21.73 -15.15
C PRO A 179 -7.38 22.21 -14.40
N LYS A 180 -7.45 23.41 -13.81
CA LYS A 180 -6.41 23.91 -12.90
C LYS A 180 -6.48 23.16 -11.56
N LEU A 181 -5.62 22.17 -11.40
CA LEU A 181 -5.63 21.27 -10.25
C LEU A 181 -5.28 22.00 -8.94
N ARG A 182 -6.05 21.68 -7.90
CA ARG A 182 -5.84 22.11 -6.52
C ARG A 182 -5.55 20.93 -5.62
N GLU A 183 -4.49 21.04 -4.85
CA GLU A 183 -3.98 20.00 -3.98
C GLU A 183 -3.88 20.46 -2.53
N LEU A 184 -4.00 19.52 -1.59
CA LEU A 184 -3.85 19.79 -0.16
C LEU A 184 -3.07 18.69 0.56
N LEU A 185 -2.17 19.10 1.46
CA LEU A 185 -1.52 18.23 2.43
C LEU A 185 -2.36 18.07 3.69
N ILE A 186 -2.70 16.84 4.05
CA ILE A 186 -3.41 16.52 5.29
C ILE A 186 -2.53 15.64 6.18
N ILE A 187 -1.70 16.30 7.00
CA ILE A 187 -0.82 15.67 7.97
C ILE A 187 -1.02 16.25 9.38
N GLY A 188 -0.67 15.48 10.40
CA GLY A 188 -0.66 15.99 11.78
C GLY A 188 0.47 17.01 12.01
N GLY A 189 0.34 17.85 13.04
CA GLY A 189 1.33 18.88 13.38
C GLY A 189 1.18 20.21 12.62
N VAL A 190 0.24 20.28 11.67
CA VAL A 190 -0.20 21.52 11.01
C VAL A 190 -1.51 22.00 11.64
N ALA A 191 -1.70 23.32 11.73
CA ALA A 191 -2.90 23.89 12.31
C ALA A 191 -4.15 23.48 11.51
N ALA A 192 -5.13 22.89 12.21
CA ALA A 192 -6.35 22.39 11.58
C ALA A 192 -7.09 23.47 10.77
N ARG A 193 -7.08 24.71 11.27
CA ARG A 193 -7.76 25.85 10.65
C ARG A 193 -7.22 26.17 9.24
N GLU A 194 -5.91 26.02 9.03
CA GLU A 194 -5.30 26.26 7.73
C GLU A 194 -5.74 25.20 6.71
N GLN A 195 -5.72 23.93 7.10
CA GLN A 195 -6.19 22.83 6.24
C GLN A 195 -7.68 22.99 5.88
N LEU A 196 -8.50 23.38 6.84
CA LEU A 196 -9.95 23.56 6.63
C LEU A 196 -10.25 24.74 5.70
N SER A 197 -9.55 25.85 5.88
CA SER A 197 -9.72 27.02 5.00
C SER A 197 -9.42 26.67 3.53
N VAL A 198 -8.44 25.80 3.27
CA VAL A 198 -8.13 25.34 1.90
C VAL A 198 -9.20 24.37 1.38
N LEU A 199 -9.70 23.45 2.21
CA LEU A 199 -10.79 22.53 1.85
C LEU A 199 -12.08 23.28 1.48
N GLU A 200 -12.44 24.31 2.26
CA GLU A 200 -13.63 25.13 2.03
C GLU A 200 -13.60 25.84 0.67
N GLN A 201 -12.41 26.11 0.14
CA GLN A 201 -12.25 26.75 -1.16
C GLN A 201 -12.27 25.78 -2.34
N GLY A 202 -12.22 24.46 -2.13
CA GLY A 202 -12.16 23.47 -3.20
C GLY A 202 -10.79 22.79 -3.30
N VAL A 203 -10.77 21.45 -3.30
CA VAL A 203 -9.55 20.66 -3.53
C VAL A 203 -9.87 19.47 -4.43
N ASP A 204 -8.99 19.19 -5.39
CA ASP A 204 -9.11 18.06 -6.33
C ASP A 204 -8.32 16.83 -5.85
N ILE A 205 -7.13 17.06 -5.28
CA ILE A 205 -6.21 16.00 -4.84
C ILE A 205 -5.84 16.22 -3.37
N VAL A 206 -6.09 15.22 -2.54
CA VAL A 206 -5.62 15.21 -1.15
C VAL A 206 -4.49 14.18 -1.01
N VAL A 207 -3.36 14.61 -0.45
CA VAL A 207 -2.28 13.73 0.00
C VAL A 207 -2.23 13.81 1.52
N GLY A 208 -2.20 12.68 2.22
CA GLY A 208 -2.20 12.73 3.68
C GLY A 208 -1.85 11.46 4.41
N THR A 209 -1.63 11.61 5.71
CA THR A 209 -1.33 10.49 6.63
C THR A 209 -2.59 9.99 7.34
N PRO A 210 -2.75 8.67 7.55
CA PRO A 210 -3.95 8.04 8.11
C PRO A 210 -4.56 8.75 9.32
N GLY A 211 -3.78 9.02 10.36
CA GLY A 211 -4.32 9.60 11.59
C GLY A 211 -4.99 10.97 11.42
N ARG A 212 -4.48 11.82 10.53
CA ARG A 212 -5.08 13.14 10.27
C ARG A 212 -6.25 13.05 9.29
N LEU A 213 -6.14 12.18 8.29
CA LEU A 213 -7.23 11.90 7.37
C LEU A 213 -8.46 11.36 8.11
N ASP A 214 -8.25 10.42 9.03
CA ASP A 214 -9.32 9.81 9.82
C ASP A 214 -10.09 10.82 10.66
N ASP A 215 -9.40 11.76 11.32
CA ASP A 215 -10.02 12.86 12.07
C ASP A 215 -10.90 13.73 11.16
N LEU A 216 -10.40 14.14 9.98
CA LEU A 216 -11.17 15.00 9.08
C LEU A 216 -12.33 14.28 8.39
N VAL A 217 -12.19 12.99 8.07
CA VAL A 217 -13.27 12.17 7.52
C VAL A 217 -14.34 11.91 8.56
N SER A 218 -13.96 11.46 9.76
CA SER A 218 -14.91 11.13 10.84
C SER A 218 -15.70 12.35 11.33
N THR A 219 -15.11 13.55 11.27
CA THR A 219 -15.79 14.81 11.59
C THR A 219 -16.57 15.43 10.42
N GLY A 220 -16.63 14.77 9.26
CA GLY A 220 -17.34 15.24 8.07
C GLY A 220 -16.70 16.45 7.38
N LYS A 221 -15.48 16.83 7.80
CA LYS A 221 -14.74 17.97 7.23
C LYS A 221 -14.11 17.64 5.89
N LEU A 222 -13.74 16.37 5.66
CA LEU A 222 -13.31 15.84 4.37
C LEU A 222 -14.35 14.84 3.89
N ALA A 223 -15.00 15.12 2.75
CA ALA A 223 -16.01 14.26 2.18
C ALA A 223 -15.41 13.29 1.16
N LEU A 224 -15.73 12.00 1.30
CA LEU A 224 -15.22 10.94 0.40
C LEU A 224 -16.15 10.64 -0.79
N SER A 225 -17.29 11.33 -0.87
CA SER A 225 -18.36 11.10 -1.85
C SER A 225 -17.96 11.31 -3.32
N GLN A 226 -16.86 12.04 -3.57
CA GLN A 226 -16.39 12.35 -4.92
C GLN A 226 -15.08 11.67 -5.30
N ILE A 227 -14.51 10.84 -4.42
CA ILE A 227 -13.30 10.11 -4.72
C ILE A 227 -13.53 9.19 -5.92
N ARG A 228 -12.57 9.23 -6.85
CA ARG A 228 -12.46 8.39 -8.05
C ARG A 228 -11.16 7.62 -8.09
N PHE A 229 -10.13 8.14 -7.42
CA PHE A 229 -8.83 7.52 -7.29
C PHE A 229 -8.47 7.41 -5.81
N LEU A 230 -8.30 6.18 -5.32
CA LEU A 230 -7.74 5.90 -4.02
C LEU A 230 -6.35 5.30 -4.22
N VAL A 231 -5.31 5.98 -3.75
CA VAL A 231 -3.93 5.51 -3.82
C VAL A 231 -3.46 5.19 -2.40
N LEU A 232 -2.99 3.97 -2.20
CA LEU A 232 -2.30 3.54 -0.98
C LEU A 232 -0.83 3.34 -1.35
N ASP A 233 0.01 4.30 -1.00
CA ASP A 233 1.45 4.21 -1.22
C ASP A 233 2.15 3.62 0.02
N GLU A 234 3.25 2.91 -0.20
CA GLU A 234 3.95 2.08 0.80
C GLU A 234 2.95 1.28 1.66
N ALA A 235 2.09 0.49 1.01
CA ALA A 235 0.96 -0.18 1.65
C ALA A 235 1.38 -1.18 2.74
N ASP A 236 2.52 -1.85 2.58
CA ASP A 236 3.14 -2.64 3.65
C ASP A 236 3.49 -1.78 4.88
N GLY A 237 4.04 -0.60 4.67
CA GLY A 237 4.30 0.38 5.72
C GLY A 237 3.04 0.90 6.41
N LEU A 238 1.92 1.04 5.69
CA LEU A 238 0.61 1.38 6.26
C LEU A 238 0.05 0.24 7.13
N LEU A 239 0.15 -1.00 6.64
CA LEU A 239 -0.35 -2.20 7.32
C LEU A 239 0.46 -2.50 8.59
N SER A 240 1.80 -2.41 8.52
CA SER A 240 2.68 -2.67 9.66
C SER A 240 2.48 -1.67 10.81
N GLN A 241 1.99 -0.46 10.50
CA GLN A 241 1.64 0.56 11.49
C GLN A 241 0.22 0.39 12.08
N GLY A 242 -0.52 -0.62 11.63
CA GLY A 242 -1.85 -0.94 12.12
C GLY A 242 -2.97 -0.08 11.52
N TYR A 243 -2.80 0.46 10.31
CA TYR A 243 -3.81 1.30 9.65
C TYR A 243 -4.84 0.53 8.82
N SER A 244 -4.88 -0.81 8.92
CA SER A 244 -5.83 -1.67 8.20
C SER A 244 -7.29 -1.27 8.42
N ASP A 245 -7.68 -0.99 9.66
CA ASP A 245 -9.06 -0.59 10.00
C ASP A 245 -9.43 0.78 9.42
N PHE A 246 -8.48 1.70 9.40
CA PHE A 246 -8.65 2.99 8.75
C PHE A 246 -8.87 2.83 7.25
N ILE A 247 -8.02 2.07 6.56
CA ILE A 247 -8.13 1.81 5.12
C ILE A 247 -9.50 1.19 4.78
N ASN A 248 -9.92 0.18 5.55
CA ASN A 248 -11.21 -0.47 5.38
C ASN A 248 -12.39 0.51 5.56
N ARG A 249 -12.32 1.37 6.58
CA ARG A 249 -13.34 2.38 6.87
C ARG A 249 -13.45 3.41 5.75
N ILE A 250 -12.34 4.02 5.33
CA ILE A 250 -12.40 5.00 4.24
C ILE A 250 -12.89 4.36 2.94
N HIS A 251 -12.43 3.15 2.62
CA HIS A 251 -12.86 2.43 1.43
C HIS A 251 -14.37 2.17 1.43
N SER A 252 -14.94 1.74 2.57
CA SER A 252 -16.39 1.53 2.70
C SER A 252 -17.24 2.80 2.55
N GLN A 253 -16.66 3.98 2.81
CA GLN A 253 -17.34 5.27 2.68
C GLN A 253 -17.19 5.88 1.28
N ILE A 254 -16.24 5.40 0.49
CA ILE A 254 -16.04 5.85 -0.90
C ILE A 254 -17.07 5.14 -1.80
N PRO A 255 -17.78 5.88 -2.67
CA PRO A 255 -18.63 5.27 -3.68
C PRO A 255 -17.84 4.35 -4.63
N GLN A 256 -18.23 3.08 -4.66
CA GLN A 256 -17.57 2.04 -5.48
C GLN A 256 -17.91 2.17 -6.96
N ILE A 257 -19.12 2.65 -7.25
CA ILE A 257 -19.62 2.95 -8.58
C ILE A 257 -20.25 4.33 -8.50
N THR A 258 -20.05 5.11 -9.55
CA THR A 258 -20.36 6.52 -9.55
C THR A 258 -21.47 6.83 -10.54
N SER A 259 -22.03 8.04 -10.48
CA SER A 259 -23.22 8.42 -11.26
C SER A 259 -23.03 8.35 -12.77
N ASP A 260 -21.79 8.40 -13.26
CA ASP A 260 -21.44 8.24 -14.68
C ASP A 260 -21.13 6.77 -15.04
N GLY A 261 -21.42 5.82 -14.15
CA GLY A 261 -21.17 4.39 -14.34
C GLY A 261 -19.72 3.95 -14.10
N LYS A 262 -18.79 4.88 -13.84
CA LYS A 262 -17.39 4.53 -13.60
C LYS A 262 -17.17 3.99 -12.21
N ARG A 263 -16.24 3.03 -12.11
CA ARG A 263 -15.81 2.40 -10.86
C ARG A 263 -14.73 3.23 -10.17
N LEU A 264 -14.65 3.10 -8.86
CA LEU A 264 -13.48 3.56 -8.10
C LEU A 264 -12.22 2.86 -8.62
N GLN A 265 -11.20 3.65 -8.98
CA GLN A 265 -9.87 3.11 -9.24
C GLN A 265 -9.06 3.10 -7.96
N VAL A 266 -8.55 1.93 -7.58
CA VAL A 266 -7.67 1.76 -6.43
C VAL A 266 -6.28 1.39 -6.93
N ILE A 267 -5.26 2.09 -6.44
CA ILE A 267 -3.84 1.83 -6.72
C ILE A 267 -3.18 1.50 -5.40
N VAL A 268 -2.47 0.37 -5.35
CA VAL A 268 -1.71 -0.08 -4.19
C VAL A 268 -0.25 -0.18 -4.62
N CYS A 269 0.61 0.65 -4.04
CA CYS A 269 2.05 0.59 -4.22
C CYS A 269 2.67 -0.01 -2.96
N SER A 270 3.49 -1.03 -3.12
CA SER A 270 4.17 -1.71 -2.02
C SER A 270 5.47 -2.31 -2.53
N ALA A 271 6.51 -2.31 -1.71
CA ALA A 271 7.72 -3.05 -2.02
C ALA A 271 7.49 -4.57 -1.90
N THR A 272 6.52 -4.99 -1.07
CA THR A 272 6.30 -6.38 -0.70
C THR A 272 4.93 -6.86 -1.17
N LEU A 273 4.71 -6.79 -2.49
CA LEU A 273 3.44 -7.15 -3.14
C LEU A 273 2.95 -8.58 -2.79
N HIS A 274 3.89 -9.50 -2.57
CA HIS A 274 3.60 -10.90 -2.25
C HIS A 274 3.39 -11.18 -0.75
N SER A 275 3.56 -10.18 0.11
CA SER A 275 3.27 -10.35 1.53
C SER A 275 1.79 -10.70 1.73
N PHE A 276 1.51 -11.60 2.67
CA PHE A 276 0.16 -12.08 2.93
C PHE A 276 -0.82 -10.93 3.20
N ASP A 277 -0.39 -9.93 3.98
CA ASP A 277 -1.23 -8.81 4.37
C ASP A 277 -1.52 -7.85 3.20
N VAL A 278 -0.53 -7.55 2.34
CA VAL A 278 -0.74 -6.71 1.15
C VAL A 278 -1.62 -7.42 0.13
N LYS A 279 -1.41 -8.72 -0.08
CA LYS A 279 -2.25 -9.53 -0.97
C LYS A 279 -3.70 -9.58 -0.48
N LYS A 280 -3.90 -9.87 0.80
CA LYS A 280 -5.22 -9.88 1.44
C LYS A 280 -5.91 -8.52 1.37
N LEU A 281 -5.17 -7.42 1.55
CA LEU A 281 -5.70 -6.08 1.38
C LEU A 281 -6.16 -5.86 -0.07
N SER A 282 -5.29 -6.17 -1.03
CA SER A 282 -5.55 -5.98 -2.47
C SER A 282 -6.78 -6.76 -2.92
N GLU A 283 -6.91 -8.03 -2.55
CA GLU A 283 -8.08 -8.88 -2.83
C GLU A 283 -9.38 -8.33 -2.21
N LYS A 284 -9.27 -7.58 -1.11
CA LYS A 284 -10.43 -7.03 -0.39
C LYS A 284 -10.93 -5.71 -0.96
N ILE A 285 -10.02 -4.80 -1.36
CA ILE A 285 -10.38 -3.42 -1.74
C ILE A 285 -10.27 -3.17 -3.24
N MET A 286 -9.58 -4.02 -3.99
CA MET A 286 -9.38 -3.85 -5.43
C MET A 286 -10.29 -4.80 -6.21
N HIS A 287 -10.76 -4.34 -7.37
CA HIS A 287 -11.57 -5.16 -8.27
C HIS A 287 -10.72 -5.58 -9.48
N PHE A 288 -10.43 -6.88 -9.58
CA PHE A 288 -9.59 -7.48 -10.64
C PHE A 288 -8.25 -6.73 -10.86
N PRO A 289 -7.39 -6.65 -9.82
CA PRO A 289 -6.16 -5.86 -9.90
C PRO A 289 -5.17 -6.45 -10.92
N THR A 290 -4.55 -5.58 -11.71
CA THR A 290 -3.36 -5.94 -12.49
C THR A 290 -2.14 -5.86 -11.59
N TRP A 291 -1.41 -6.96 -11.47
CA TRP A 291 -0.15 -7.02 -10.73
C TRP A 291 0.99 -6.59 -11.63
N VAL A 292 1.68 -5.52 -11.23
CA VAL A 292 2.90 -5.04 -11.89
C VAL A 292 4.05 -5.24 -10.91
N ASP A 293 4.74 -6.37 -11.02
CA ASP A 293 5.90 -6.69 -10.21
C ASP A 293 7.18 -6.43 -11.03
N LEU A 294 7.95 -5.44 -10.58
CA LEU A 294 9.18 -4.99 -11.25
C LEU A 294 10.44 -5.72 -10.76
N LYS A 295 10.37 -6.44 -9.64
CA LYS A 295 11.56 -7.00 -8.96
C LYS A 295 11.53 -8.51 -8.78
N GLY A 296 10.36 -9.16 -8.77
CA GLY A 296 10.26 -10.55 -8.29
C GLY A 296 10.46 -10.61 -6.77
N GLU A 297 10.87 -11.77 -6.23
CA GLU A 297 11.23 -11.90 -4.80
C GLU A 297 12.34 -10.90 -4.42
N ASP A 298 12.24 -10.32 -3.21
CA ASP A 298 13.14 -9.26 -2.75
C ASP A 298 14.61 -9.64 -2.89
N SER A 299 15.33 -8.98 -3.80
CA SER A 299 16.77 -9.20 -4.00
C SER A 299 17.60 -8.02 -3.48
N VAL A 300 18.77 -8.34 -2.93
CA VAL A 300 19.77 -7.33 -2.55
C VAL A 300 20.41 -6.79 -3.84
N PRO A 301 20.45 -5.46 -4.06
CA PRO A 301 21.12 -4.92 -5.23
C PRO A 301 22.60 -5.32 -5.24
N GLU A 302 23.17 -5.66 -6.41
CA GLU A 302 24.60 -6.03 -6.55
C GLU A 302 25.56 -4.93 -6.04
N THR A 303 25.09 -3.69 -5.98
CA THR A 303 25.86 -2.54 -5.49
C THR A 303 25.91 -2.43 -3.95
N VAL A 304 25.26 -3.34 -3.23
CA VAL A 304 25.19 -3.37 -1.77
C VAL A 304 25.99 -4.56 -1.25
N HIS A 305 27.11 -4.29 -0.60
CA HIS A 305 27.78 -5.27 0.23
C HIS A 305 27.20 -5.18 1.64
N HIS A 306 26.72 -6.30 2.19
CA HIS A 306 26.17 -6.34 3.54
C HIS A 306 26.84 -7.43 4.38
N VAL A 307 27.08 -7.14 5.65
CA VAL A 307 27.75 -8.04 6.59
C VAL A 307 27.09 -8.02 7.94
N VAL A 308 27.26 -9.09 8.71
CA VAL A 308 26.82 -9.19 10.09
C VAL A 308 28.02 -9.24 11.04
N VAL A 309 27.94 -8.53 12.15
CA VAL A 309 28.93 -8.55 13.24
C VAL A 309 28.24 -9.09 14.49
N PRO A 310 28.60 -10.29 14.98
CA PRO A 310 28.04 -10.81 16.21
C PRO A 310 28.51 -10.00 17.41
N VAL A 311 27.56 -9.58 18.23
CA VAL A 311 27.79 -8.91 19.50
C VAL A 311 27.58 -9.93 20.60
N ASN A 312 28.69 -10.49 21.09
CA ASN A 312 28.68 -11.50 22.13
C ASN A 312 29.30 -10.95 23.44
N PRO A 313 28.50 -10.71 24.48
CA PRO A 313 28.98 -10.12 25.73
C PRO A 313 29.75 -11.12 26.61
N LYS A 314 29.69 -12.42 26.28
CA LYS A 314 30.45 -13.47 26.97
C LYS A 314 31.90 -13.51 26.50
N THR A 315 32.15 -13.23 25.22
CA THR A 315 33.49 -13.20 24.64
C THR A 315 34.10 -11.80 24.65
N ASP A 316 33.35 -10.75 24.31
CA ASP A 316 33.82 -9.37 24.43
C ASP A 316 33.50 -8.79 25.82
N LYS A 317 34.53 -8.70 26.66
CA LYS A 317 34.47 -8.14 28.02
C LYS A 317 34.74 -6.63 28.08
N LEU A 318 34.68 -5.91 26.95
CA LEU A 318 34.86 -4.47 26.93
C LEU A 318 33.83 -3.75 27.82
N TRP A 319 32.57 -4.16 27.80
CA TRP A 319 31.49 -3.54 28.58
C TRP A 319 31.76 -3.50 30.09
N GLU A 320 32.48 -4.49 30.64
CA GLU A 320 32.86 -4.52 32.06
C GLU A 320 33.89 -3.43 32.41
N ARG A 321 34.68 -2.99 31.43
CA ARG A 321 35.82 -2.07 31.61
C ARG A 321 35.49 -0.61 31.28
N LEU A 322 34.37 -0.34 30.60
CA LEU A 322 33.98 1.01 30.18
C LEU A 322 33.53 1.90 31.36
N GLY A 323 33.15 1.32 32.50
CA GLY A 323 32.67 2.08 33.65
C GLY A 323 31.42 2.89 33.30
N LYS A 324 31.48 4.23 33.40
CA LYS A 324 30.39 5.13 32.98
C LYS A 324 30.59 5.71 31.56
N ASN A 325 31.71 5.40 30.91
CA ASN A 325 32.08 5.95 29.61
C ASN A 325 31.54 5.05 28.50
N HIS A 326 30.22 4.87 28.44
CA HIS A 326 29.53 4.11 27.41
C HIS A 326 28.18 4.75 27.07
N ILE A 327 27.55 4.27 26.00
CA ILE A 327 26.20 4.69 25.60
C ILE A 327 25.20 4.49 26.74
N ARG A 328 24.32 5.48 26.97
CA ARG A 328 23.18 5.29 27.87
C ARG A 328 22.22 4.28 27.26
N THR A 329 21.73 3.32 28.04
CA THR A 329 20.75 2.32 27.58
C THR A 329 19.31 2.82 27.74
N ASP A 330 18.35 2.03 27.25
CA ASP A 330 16.91 2.35 27.18
C ASP A 330 16.15 2.19 28.51
N GLU A 331 16.88 2.02 29.62
CA GLU A 331 16.35 1.84 30.98
C GLU A 331 15.40 0.65 31.17
N VAL A 332 15.35 -0.27 30.19
CA VAL A 332 14.52 -1.49 30.30
C VAL A 332 14.93 -2.35 31.49
N HIS A 333 16.20 -2.26 31.87
CA HIS A 333 16.82 -2.96 32.99
C HIS A 333 16.91 -2.14 34.28
N ALA A 334 16.23 -0.99 34.39
CA ALA A 334 16.30 -0.12 35.57
C ALA A 334 15.88 -0.80 36.89
N LYS A 335 15.15 -1.92 36.81
CA LYS A 335 14.70 -2.73 37.96
C LYS A 335 15.38 -4.11 38.04
N ASP A 336 16.27 -4.41 37.10
CA ASP A 336 16.95 -5.71 37.01
C ASP A 336 18.35 -5.63 37.66
N ASN A 337 18.91 -6.77 38.08
CA ASN A 337 20.28 -6.82 38.60
C ASN A 337 21.28 -7.11 37.47
N THR A 338 21.82 -6.04 36.87
CA THR A 338 22.76 -6.10 35.74
C THR A 338 24.24 -5.99 36.15
N ARG A 339 24.56 -6.19 37.44
CA ARG A 339 25.95 -6.13 37.92
C ARG A 339 26.80 -7.20 37.25
N SER A 340 28.04 -6.84 36.90
CA SER A 340 28.99 -7.82 36.34
C SER A 340 29.18 -9.02 37.27
N GLY A 341 29.18 -10.22 36.70
CA GLY A 341 29.33 -11.49 37.41
C GLY A 341 28.03 -12.17 37.84
N THR A 342 26.86 -11.55 37.68
CA THR A 342 25.56 -12.19 38.01
C THR A 342 25.19 -13.32 37.05
N ASN A 343 25.72 -13.30 35.83
CA ASN A 343 25.48 -14.31 34.78
C ASN A 343 23.99 -14.51 34.47
N SER A 344 23.18 -13.46 34.60
CA SER A 344 21.75 -13.47 34.26
C SER A 344 21.50 -13.05 32.81
N ALA A 345 20.35 -13.40 32.26
CA ALA A 345 19.93 -12.98 30.91
C ALA A 345 19.83 -11.45 30.81
N GLU A 346 19.38 -10.77 31.87
CA GLU A 346 19.28 -9.32 31.95
C GLU A 346 20.65 -8.64 31.94
N MET A 347 21.65 -9.22 32.61
CA MET A 347 23.02 -8.73 32.56
C MET A 347 23.59 -8.84 31.14
N TRP A 348 23.39 -10.00 30.49
CA TRP A 348 23.85 -10.19 29.11
C TRP A 348 23.17 -9.26 28.12
N SER A 349 21.86 -9.03 28.28
CA SER A 349 21.09 -8.06 27.51
C SER A 349 21.61 -6.63 27.68
N GLU A 350 21.84 -6.17 28.90
CA GLU A 350 22.40 -4.82 29.16
C GLU A 350 23.81 -4.69 28.56
N ALA A 351 24.65 -5.72 28.72
CA ALA A 351 25.99 -5.75 28.14
C ALA A 351 25.98 -5.65 26.60
N ILE A 352 25.03 -6.31 25.93
CA ILE A 352 24.87 -6.21 24.46
C ILE A 352 24.52 -4.79 24.04
N LYS A 353 23.58 -4.13 24.72
CA LYS A 353 23.20 -2.74 24.42
C LYS A 353 24.41 -1.80 24.52
N ILE A 354 25.24 -1.99 25.54
CA ILE A 354 26.50 -1.24 25.72
C ILE A 354 27.47 -1.51 24.57
N LEU A 355 27.73 -2.79 24.26
CA LEU A 355 28.66 -3.19 23.20
C LEU A 355 28.21 -2.72 21.82
N LYS A 356 26.90 -2.72 21.51
CA LYS A 356 26.36 -2.21 20.25
C LYS A 356 26.73 -0.74 20.03
N GLY A 357 26.70 0.09 21.07
CA GLY A 357 27.20 1.46 21.00
C GLY A 357 28.68 1.56 20.64
N GLU A 358 29.52 0.73 21.28
CA GLU A 358 30.96 0.67 20.97
C GLU A 358 31.25 0.17 19.55
N TYR A 359 30.51 -0.85 19.10
CA TYR A 359 30.70 -1.43 17.79
C TYR A 359 30.29 -0.46 16.68
N ALA A 360 29.25 0.36 16.90
CA ALA A 360 28.89 1.44 15.98
C ALA A 360 30.04 2.46 15.84
N ILE A 361 30.66 2.88 16.95
CA ILE A 361 31.83 3.78 16.92
C ILE A 361 33.03 3.12 16.24
N ARG A 362 33.27 1.82 16.50
CA ARG A 362 34.33 1.03 15.88
C ARG A 362 34.16 0.95 14.37
N ALA A 363 32.96 0.63 13.89
CA ALA A 363 32.60 0.60 12.48
C ALA A 363 32.86 1.94 11.78
N ILE A 364 32.44 3.05 12.41
CA ILE A 364 32.66 4.41 11.89
C ILE A 364 34.15 4.72 11.73
N LYS A 365 34.96 4.36 12.74
CA LYS A 365 36.40 4.63 12.75
C LYS A 365 37.14 3.76 11.73
N GLU A 366 36.86 2.46 11.72
CA GLU A 366 37.54 1.48 10.86
C GLU A 366 37.31 1.80 9.38
N HIS A 367 36.06 2.03 8.99
CA HIS A 367 35.70 2.31 7.60
C HIS A 367 35.81 3.80 7.22
N LYS A 368 36.23 4.66 8.16
CA LYS A 368 36.37 6.12 7.98
C LYS A 368 35.12 6.74 7.34
N MET A 369 33.95 6.38 7.86
CA MET A 369 32.67 6.73 7.25
C MET A 369 32.53 8.25 7.10
N ASP A 370 32.24 8.67 5.88
CA ASP A 370 32.00 10.07 5.51
C ASP A 370 30.52 10.42 5.58
N GLN A 371 29.64 9.48 5.24
CA GLN A 371 28.21 9.60 5.39
C GLN A 371 27.54 8.24 5.63
N ALA A 372 26.70 8.11 6.66
CA ALA A 372 25.94 6.89 6.92
C ALA A 372 24.55 7.13 7.49
N ILE A 373 23.64 6.18 7.27
CA ILE A 373 22.39 6.08 8.01
C ILE A 373 22.57 5.04 9.12
N VAL A 374 22.20 5.39 10.35
CA VAL A 374 22.28 4.54 11.53
C VAL A 374 20.87 4.18 11.96
N PHE A 375 20.50 2.92 11.81
CA PHE A 375 19.18 2.42 12.18
C PHE A 375 19.16 1.89 13.61
N CYS A 376 18.20 2.38 14.39
CA CYS A 376 17.88 1.86 15.71
C CYS A 376 16.41 1.43 15.75
N ARG A 377 16.10 0.47 16.63
CA ARG A 377 14.74 -0.07 16.75
C ARG A 377 13.76 0.92 17.38
N THR A 378 14.17 1.62 18.45
CA THR A 378 13.29 2.54 19.17
C THR A 378 13.74 4.00 19.06
N LYS A 379 12.81 4.91 19.36
CA LYS A 379 13.07 6.36 19.41
C LYS A 379 14.10 6.71 20.50
N ILE A 380 14.01 6.04 21.65
CA ILE A 380 14.91 6.22 22.79
C ILE A 380 16.33 5.77 22.41
N ASP A 381 16.47 4.66 21.69
CA ASP A 381 17.77 4.20 21.20
C ASP A 381 18.40 5.20 20.22
N CYS A 382 17.58 5.82 19.36
CA CYS A 382 18.07 6.86 18.46
C CYS A 382 18.60 8.08 19.23
N ASP A 383 17.88 8.50 20.28
CA ASP A 383 18.27 9.61 21.16
C ASP A 383 19.56 9.26 21.94
N ASN A 384 19.63 8.05 22.48
CA ASN A 384 20.81 7.56 23.20
C ASN A 384 22.04 7.49 22.30
N MET A 385 21.89 7.06 21.04
CA MET A 385 22.98 7.04 20.06
C MET A 385 23.44 8.45 19.69
N GLU A 386 22.50 9.40 19.50
CA GLU A 386 22.85 10.82 19.26
C GLU A 386 23.63 11.40 20.44
N GLN A 387 23.15 11.17 21.67
CA GLN A 387 23.86 11.61 22.88
C GLN A 387 25.23 10.96 23.00
N TYR A 388 25.37 9.69 22.62
CA TYR A 388 26.67 9.02 22.65
C TYR A 388 27.64 9.64 21.64
N PHE A 389 27.19 9.97 20.43
CA PHE A 389 28.01 10.66 19.44
C PHE A 389 28.38 12.09 19.89
N ILE A 390 27.50 12.77 20.62
CA ILE A 390 27.80 14.05 21.28
C ILE A 390 28.90 13.88 22.34
N GLN A 391 28.86 12.83 23.15
CA GLN A 391 29.92 12.52 24.13
C GLN A 391 31.27 12.26 23.47
N GLN A 392 31.28 11.69 22.27
CA GLN A 392 32.49 11.54 21.44
C GLN A 392 32.96 12.85 20.77
N GLY A 393 32.32 13.99 21.08
CA GLY A 393 32.66 15.33 20.55
C GLY A 393 31.84 15.78 19.34
N GLY A 394 30.92 14.94 18.86
CA GLY A 394 30.07 15.18 17.70
C GLY A 394 28.73 15.85 17.99
N GLY A 395 27.69 15.45 17.25
CA GLY A 395 26.35 16.02 17.38
C GLY A 395 25.92 16.94 16.23
N PRO A 396 24.74 17.59 16.36
CA PRO A 396 24.07 18.29 15.26
C PRO A 396 24.78 19.57 14.80
N ASP A 397 25.48 20.24 15.72
CA ASP A 397 26.13 21.53 15.45
C ASP A 397 27.66 21.43 15.26
N ARG A 398 28.17 20.21 15.12
CA ARG A 398 29.61 19.92 14.96
C ARG A 398 29.97 19.64 13.52
N LYS A 399 29.64 20.54 12.60
CA LYS A 399 29.90 20.37 11.16
C LYS A 399 31.35 19.97 10.91
N GLY A 400 31.54 18.91 10.13
CA GLY A 400 32.86 18.36 9.77
C GLY A 400 33.46 17.36 10.78
N HIS A 401 32.94 17.29 12.02
CA HIS A 401 33.38 16.32 13.00
C HIS A 401 33.03 14.89 12.57
N GLN A 402 33.88 13.91 12.92
CA GLN A 402 33.70 12.50 12.55
C GLN A 402 32.35 11.97 13.02
N PHE A 403 31.91 12.33 14.23
CA PHE A 403 30.63 11.93 14.83
C PHE A 403 29.52 12.99 14.71
N SER A 404 29.58 13.87 13.70
CA SER A 404 28.48 14.83 13.46
C SER A 404 27.23 14.08 13.03
N CYS A 405 26.12 14.33 13.73
CA CYS A 405 24.92 13.53 13.57
C CYS A 405 23.64 14.29 13.87
N VAL A 406 22.53 13.78 13.35
CA VAL A 406 21.19 14.26 13.66
C VAL A 406 20.24 13.08 13.81
N CYS A 407 19.20 13.25 14.61
CA CYS A 407 18.19 12.24 14.85
C CYS A 407 16.89 12.50 14.05
N LEU A 408 16.27 11.44 13.54
CA LEU A 408 15.02 11.48 12.79
C LEU A 408 14.08 10.34 13.22
N HIS A 409 13.10 10.69 14.07
CA HIS A 409 12.05 9.78 14.55
C HIS A 409 10.79 10.55 14.96
N GLY A 410 9.69 9.84 15.20
CA GLY A 410 8.36 10.45 15.39
C GLY A 410 8.16 11.37 16.61
N ASP A 411 9.08 11.38 17.59
CA ASP A 411 8.97 12.26 18.76
C ASP A 411 9.70 13.61 18.57
N ARG A 412 10.55 13.72 17.54
CA ARG A 412 11.17 15.00 17.15
C ARG A 412 10.12 15.95 16.57
N LYS A 413 10.31 17.25 16.79
CA LYS A 413 9.37 18.25 16.28
C LYS A 413 9.34 18.24 14.75
N PRO A 414 8.20 18.50 14.08
CA PRO A 414 8.13 18.47 12.61
C PRO A 414 9.20 19.33 11.92
N HIS A 415 9.40 20.57 12.38
CA HIS A 415 10.44 21.47 11.86
C HIS A 415 11.85 20.92 12.06
N GLU A 416 12.13 20.33 13.23
CA GLU A 416 13.42 19.72 13.55
C GLU A 416 13.72 18.54 12.62
N ARG A 417 12.74 17.66 12.36
CA ARG A 417 12.91 16.53 11.43
C ARG A 417 13.28 17.01 10.02
N LYS A 418 12.58 18.02 9.51
CA LYS A 418 12.87 18.62 8.21
C LYS A 418 14.27 19.24 8.17
N GLN A 419 14.63 20.01 9.21
CA GLN A 419 15.94 20.62 9.31
C GLN A 419 17.07 19.57 9.39
N ASN A 420 16.88 18.52 10.18
CA ASN A 420 17.84 17.43 10.33
C ASN A 420 18.04 16.68 9.00
N LEU A 421 16.95 16.37 8.30
CA LEU A 421 17.00 15.76 6.98
C LEU A 421 17.79 16.62 5.99
N GLU A 422 17.54 17.93 5.97
CA GLU A 422 18.27 18.88 5.12
C GLU A 422 19.75 18.99 5.47
N ARG A 423 20.10 19.02 6.76
CA ARG A 423 21.50 19.02 7.21
C ARG A 423 22.24 17.77 6.74
N PHE A 424 21.60 16.62 6.81
CA PHE A 424 22.17 15.37 6.32
C PHE A 424 22.29 15.36 4.78
N LYS A 425 21.25 15.77 4.05
CA LYS A 425 21.28 15.88 2.57
C LYS A 425 22.38 16.81 2.06
N LYS A 426 22.66 17.90 2.78
CA LYS A 426 23.73 18.86 2.48
C LYS A 426 25.11 18.43 2.96
N ALA A 427 25.23 17.25 3.58
CA ALA A 427 26.44 16.76 4.22
C ALA A 427 27.03 17.73 5.29
N ASP A 428 26.18 18.53 5.94
CA ASP A 428 26.57 19.33 7.11
C ASP A 428 26.87 18.43 8.32
N VAL A 429 26.19 17.29 8.37
CA VAL A 429 26.40 16.21 9.34
C VAL A 429 26.63 14.90 8.59
N ARG A 430 27.45 14.01 9.17
CA ARG A 430 27.81 12.73 8.56
C ARG A 430 26.79 11.63 8.81
N PHE A 431 26.07 11.68 9.93
CA PHE A 431 25.18 10.58 10.32
C PHE A 431 23.73 11.01 10.50
N LEU A 432 22.82 10.23 9.91
CA LEU A 432 21.39 10.30 10.17
C LEU A 432 21.00 9.09 11.02
N ILE A 433 20.62 9.32 12.28
CA ILE A 433 20.15 8.27 13.19
C ILE A 433 18.63 8.22 13.11
N CYS A 434 18.04 7.05 12.84
CA CYS A 434 16.58 6.95 12.62
C CYS A 434 15.99 5.59 12.97
N THR A 435 14.66 5.59 13.16
CA THR A 435 13.84 4.38 13.22
C THR A 435 13.30 4.00 11.84
N ASP A 436 12.88 2.76 11.63
CA ASP A 436 12.27 2.30 10.37
C ASP A 436 11.15 3.22 9.87
N VAL A 437 10.19 3.53 10.75
CA VAL A 437 9.03 4.37 10.42
C VAL A 437 9.42 5.74 9.87
N ALA A 438 10.51 6.30 10.39
CA ALA A 438 10.93 7.65 10.01
C ALA A 438 11.81 7.63 8.74
N ALA A 439 12.48 6.51 8.47
CA ALA A 439 13.28 6.31 7.27
C ALA A 439 12.47 5.78 6.07
N ARG A 440 11.23 5.35 6.28
CA ARG A 440 10.31 4.99 5.20
C ARG A 440 9.89 6.24 4.42
N GLY A 441 9.97 6.16 3.09
CA GLY A 441 9.67 7.28 2.20
C GLY A 441 10.56 8.52 2.29
N ILE A 442 11.75 8.48 2.92
CA ILE A 442 12.71 9.58 2.75
C ILE A 442 13.45 9.40 1.42
N ASP A 443 13.45 10.44 0.57
CA ASP A 443 14.26 10.48 -0.65
C ASP A 443 15.73 10.71 -0.31
N ILE A 444 16.36 9.66 0.20
CA ILE A 444 17.79 9.52 0.44
C ILE A 444 18.20 8.14 -0.06
N THR A 445 18.92 8.11 -1.18
CA THR A 445 19.43 6.90 -1.83
C THR A 445 20.87 7.10 -2.29
N GLY A 446 21.68 6.05 -2.22
CA GLY A 446 23.10 6.13 -2.57
C GLY A 446 24.00 6.62 -1.45
N VAL A 447 23.61 6.37 -0.19
CA VAL A 447 24.51 6.62 0.94
C VAL A 447 25.64 5.59 0.90
N PRO A 448 26.90 5.97 1.20
CA PRO A 448 28.02 5.02 1.19
C PRO A 448 27.90 3.89 2.22
N TYR A 449 27.30 4.19 3.38
CA TYR A 449 27.25 3.25 4.50
C TYR A 449 25.87 3.21 5.18
N VAL A 450 25.51 2.04 5.70
CA VAL A 450 24.43 1.85 6.67
C VAL A 450 24.96 1.08 7.87
N ILE A 451 24.53 1.45 9.07
CA ILE A 451 24.75 0.67 10.30
C ILE A 451 23.38 0.29 10.86
N ASN A 452 23.07 -1.00 10.90
CA ASN A 452 21.94 -1.52 11.67
C ASN A 452 22.42 -1.82 13.09
N VAL A 453 22.14 -0.93 14.03
CA VAL A 453 22.51 -1.11 15.46
C VAL A 453 21.67 -2.23 16.09
N THR A 454 20.42 -2.34 15.64
CA THR A 454 19.48 -3.41 16.00
C THR A 454 18.90 -3.93 14.70
N LEU A 455 18.70 -5.24 14.55
CA LEU A 455 17.98 -5.78 13.40
C LEU A 455 16.52 -5.28 13.39
N PRO A 456 15.87 -5.20 12.22
CA PRO A 456 14.45 -4.85 12.14
C PRO A 456 13.56 -5.99 12.66
N ASP A 457 12.37 -5.61 13.15
CA ASP A 457 11.34 -6.56 13.61
C ASP A 457 10.77 -7.43 12.48
N GLU A 458 10.90 -6.99 11.23
CA GLU A 458 10.38 -7.66 10.05
C GLU A 458 11.50 -7.75 8.99
N LYS A 459 11.65 -8.93 8.38
CA LYS A 459 12.68 -9.20 7.38
C LYS A 459 12.63 -8.29 6.15
N GLN A 460 11.44 -7.85 5.74
CA GLN A 460 11.25 -6.93 4.62
C GLN A 460 11.90 -5.56 4.89
N ASN A 461 11.85 -5.10 6.14
CA ASN A 461 12.50 -3.84 6.51
C ASN A 461 14.02 -3.91 6.40
N TYR A 462 14.62 -5.10 6.53
CA TYR A 462 16.06 -5.25 6.33
C TYR A 462 16.48 -4.84 4.92
N VAL A 463 15.75 -5.30 3.91
CA VAL A 463 15.96 -4.96 2.49
C VAL A 463 15.79 -3.45 2.28
N HIS A 464 14.76 -2.84 2.90
CA HIS A 464 14.56 -1.39 2.85
C HIS A 464 15.69 -0.58 3.48
N ARG A 465 16.25 -1.05 4.60
CA ARG A 465 17.38 -0.39 5.27
C ARG A 465 18.63 -0.43 4.42
N ILE A 466 19.03 -1.62 3.97
CA ILE A 466 20.25 -1.78 3.18
C ILE A 466 20.12 -1.19 1.78
N GLY A 467 18.90 -1.13 1.23
CA GLY A 467 18.60 -0.46 -0.05
C GLY A 467 18.82 1.07 -0.03
N ARG A 468 19.08 1.68 1.13
CA ARG A 468 19.54 3.08 1.23
C ARG A 468 21.00 3.25 0.81
N VAL A 469 21.73 2.14 0.77
CA VAL A 469 23.14 2.06 0.39
C VAL A 469 23.26 1.77 -1.11
N GLY A 470 24.32 2.29 -1.72
CA GLY A 470 24.67 1.94 -3.09
C GLY A 470 23.91 2.72 -4.17
N ARG A 471 24.57 2.91 -5.30
CA ARG A 471 24.02 3.45 -6.57
C ARG A 471 24.75 2.75 -7.71
N ALA A 472 24.22 2.82 -8.93
CA ALA A 472 24.78 2.18 -10.13
C ALA A 472 26.31 2.42 -10.35
N GLU A 473 26.92 3.46 -9.76
CA GLU A 473 28.36 3.76 -9.87
C GLU A 473 29.20 3.51 -8.59
N ARG A 474 28.58 3.13 -7.47
CA ARG A 474 29.26 3.03 -6.16
C ARG A 474 28.77 1.86 -5.34
N MET A 475 29.71 0.98 -4.98
CA MET A 475 29.51 0.01 -3.91
C MET A 475 29.31 0.74 -2.59
N GLY A 476 28.32 0.34 -1.82
CA GLY A 476 28.22 0.74 -0.44
C GLY A 476 28.15 -0.45 0.50
N LEU A 477 28.37 -0.17 1.79
CA LEU A 477 28.52 -1.17 2.83
C LEU A 477 27.43 -1.03 3.90
N ALA A 478 26.66 -2.09 4.12
CA ALA A 478 25.71 -2.20 5.23
C ALA A 478 26.26 -3.14 6.30
N ILE A 479 26.43 -2.62 7.53
CA ILE A 479 26.94 -3.40 8.66
C ILE A 479 25.80 -3.60 9.66
N SER A 480 25.51 -4.86 9.99
CA SER A 480 24.46 -5.21 10.93
C SER A 480 25.04 -5.79 12.20
N LEU A 481 24.79 -5.14 13.34
CA LEU A 481 25.23 -5.60 14.65
C LEU A 481 24.17 -6.57 15.20
N VAL A 482 24.56 -7.84 15.41
CA VAL A 482 23.60 -8.89 15.75
C VAL A 482 23.91 -9.49 17.11
N ALA A 483 22.97 -9.39 18.04
CA ALA A 483 23.09 -9.89 19.40
C ALA A 483 23.19 -11.42 19.43
N ALA A 484 24.26 -11.94 20.04
CA ALA A 484 24.45 -13.39 20.19
C ALA A 484 23.57 -14.00 21.30
N GLU A 485 23.02 -13.18 22.18
CA GLU A 485 22.05 -13.57 23.21
C GLU A 485 20.77 -12.75 23.07
N LYS A 486 19.67 -13.22 23.67
CA LYS A 486 18.41 -12.48 23.63
C LYS A 486 18.52 -11.16 24.39
N GLU A 487 18.00 -10.10 23.81
CA GLU A 487 17.92 -8.78 24.45
C GLU A 487 16.51 -8.56 25.01
N LYS A 488 16.40 -8.06 26.24
CA LYS A 488 15.13 -7.54 26.75
C LYS A 488 14.92 -6.17 26.12
N VAL A 489 13.78 -5.96 25.48
CA VAL A 489 13.46 -4.70 24.77
C VAL A 489 12.05 -4.24 25.08
N TRP A 490 11.82 -2.94 24.93
CA TRP A 490 10.47 -2.37 25.00
C TRP A 490 9.59 -2.82 23.83
N TYR A 491 8.37 -3.27 24.13
CA TYR A 491 7.33 -3.64 23.17
C TYR A 491 6.06 -2.79 23.31
N HIS A 492 5.79 -2.27 24.50
CA HIS A 492 4.66 -1.39 24.82
C HIS A 492 3.28 -1.90 24.35
N SER A 493 2.76 -2.89 25.08
CA SER A 493 1.35 -3.31 25.02
C SER A 493 0.37 -2.35 25.72
N CYS A 494 0.88 -1.30 26.38
CA CYS A 494 0.07 -0.37 27.16
C CYS A 494 -0.74 0.60 26.29
N PRO A 495 -1.90 1.10 26.76
CA PRO A 495 -2.71 2.07 26.02
C PRO A 495 -1.97 3.37 25.70
N SER A 496 -1.02 3.78 26.53
CA SER A 496 -0.20 4.97 26.31
C SER A 496 0.89 4.79 25.25
N ARG A 497 1.02 3.58 24.67
CA ARG A 497 2.01 3.22 23.63
C ARG A 497 3.44 3.69 23.98
N GLY A 498 3.82 3.48 25.23
CA GLY A 498 5.16 3.79 25.74
C GLY A 498 5.34 5.18 26.33
N LYS A 499 4.38 6.10 26.16
CA LYS A 499 4.47 7.44 26.76
C LYS A 499 4.48 7.32 28.29
N ASN A 500 5.60 7.71 28.92
CA ASN A 500 5.88 7.61 30.36
C ASN A 500 5.69 6.19 30.93
N CYS A 501 6.00 5.15 30.16
CA CYS A 501 5.88 3.77 30.61
C CYS A 501 7.15 3.30 31.33
N TYR A 502 7.01 2.73 32.54
CA TYR A 502 8.11 2.16 33.34
C TYR A 502 7.86 0.69 33.74
N ASN A 503 6.96 0.01 33.03
CA ASN A 503 6.58 -1.37 33.32
C ASN A 503 7.52 -2.35 32.61
N THR A 504 8.67 -2.59 33.23
CA THR A 504 9.77 -3.43 32.71
C THR A 504 9.50 -4.95 32.77
N ARG A 505 8.31 -5.38 33.19
CA ARG A 505 7.93 -6.81 33.17
C ARG A 505 7.73 -7.31 31.74
N LEU A 506 7.74 -8.62 31.55
CA LEU A 506 7.48 -9.22 30.24
C LEU A 506 6.00 -9.09 29.86
N LYS A 507 5.71 -9.02 28.56
CA LYS A 507 4.34 -8.91 28.02
C LYS A 507 3.42 -10.01 28.57
N ASP A 508 3.93 -11.23 28.64
CA ASP A 508 3.21 -12.41 29.13
C ASP A 508 2.93 -12.36 30.64
N GLU A 509 3.57 -11.42 31.35
CA GLU A 509 3.37 -11.13 32.78
C GLU A 509 2.60 -9.81 33.01
N GLY A 510 1.90 -9.32 31.98
CA GLY A 510 1.20 -8.02 32.03
C GLY A 510 2.16 -6.82 32.04
N GLY A 511 3.35 -7.01 31.48
CA GLY A 511 4.39 -6.01 31.31
C GLY A 511 4.43 -5.37 29.92
N CYS A 512 5.48 -4.59 29.65
CA CYS A 512 5.67 -3.88 28.38
C CYS A 512 6.98 -4.23 27.68
N THR A 513 7.63 -5.34 28.06
CA THR A 513 8.90 -5.80 27.46
C THR A 513 8.75 -7.18 26.83
N ILE A 514 9.65 -7.53 25.92
CA ILE A 514 9.80 -8.88 25.35
C ILE A 514 11.27 -9.27 25.29
N TRP A 515 11.54 -10.56 25.13
CA TRP A 515 12.85 -11.04 24.74
C TRP A 515 12.96 -11.04 23.21
N TYR A 516 13.89 -10.25 22.70
CA TYR A 516 14.19 -10.05 21.31
C TYR A 516 15.33 -10.97 20.88
N ASN A 517 15.10 -11.80 19.87
CA ASN A 517 16.03 -12.82 19.42
C ASN A 517 16.57 -12.48 18.03
N GLU A 518 17.65 -11.69 17.97
CA GLU A 518 18.22 -11.26 16.70
C GLU A 518 18.85 -12.40 15.88
N MET A 519 19.29 -13.49 16.52
CA MET A 519 19.76 -14.69 15.81
C MET A 519 18.63 -15.36 15.02
N GLN A 520 17.42 -15.40 15.58
CA GLN A 520 16.25 -15.90 14.86
C GLN A 520 15.88 -14.96 13.70
N LEU A 521 15.85 -13.65 13.95
CA LEU A 521 15.54 -12.65 12.92
C LEU A 521 16.57 -12.68 11.78
N LEU A 522 17.85 -12.88 12.09
CA LEU A 522 18.88 -13.09 11.09
C LEU A 522 18.58 -14.31 10.22
N GLY A 523 18.22 -15.45 10.82
CA GLY A 523 17.83 -16.64 10.07
C GLY A 523 16.61 -16.39 9.16
N GLU A 524 15.60 -15.67 9.64
CA GLU A 524 14.43 -15.29 8.84
C GLU A 524 14.80 -14.35 7.67
N ILE A 525 15.79 -13.47 7.86
CA ILE A 525 16.33 -12.60 6.81
C ILE A 525 17.12 -13.41 5.78
N GLU A 526 18.01 -14.31 6.22
CA GLU A 526 18.81 -15.16 5.33
C GLU A 526 17.95 -16.11 4.49
N GLU A 527 16.90 -16.68 5.10
CA GLU A 527 15.88 -17.47 4.40
C GLU A 527 15.17 -16.62 3.33
N HIS A 528 14.78 -15.39 3.68
CA HIS A 528 14.11 -14.48 2.76
C HIS A 528 14.96 -14.04 1.58
N LEU A 529 16.26 -13.82 1.82
CA LEU A 529 17.23 -13.44 0.79
C LEU A 529 17.79 -14.65 0.03
N ASN A 530 17.47 -15.86 0.47
CA ASN A 530 18.04 -17.10 -0.02
C ASN A 530 19.58 -17.07 -0.05
N CYS A 531 20.19 -16.46 0.98
CA CYS A 531 21.64 -16.36 1.12
C CYS A 531 22.06 -16.27 2.60
N THR A 532 23.24 -16.80 2.93
CA THR A 532 23.88 -16.58 4.23
C THR A 532 24.69 -15.30 4.18
N ILE A 533 24.46 -14.39 5.12
CA ILE A 533 25.15 -13.09 5.16
C ILE A 533 26.54 -13.29 5.76
N THR A 534 27.56 -12.71 5.11
CA THR A 534 28.94 -12.83 5.58
C THR A 534 29.12 -12.28 6.99
N GLN A 535 29.64 -13.12 7.87
CA GLN A 535 29.96 -12.76 9.25
C GLN A 535 31.36 -12.16 9.34
N VAL A 536 31.49 -11.05 10.05
CA VAL A 536 32.73 -10.34 10.29
C VAL A 536 33.04 -10.35 11.79
N GLU A 537 34.32 -10.49 12.11
CA GLU A 537 34.81 -10.51 13.49
C GLU A 537 34.54 -9.17 14.23
N PRO A 538 34.56 -9.17 15.57
CA PRO A 538 34.37 -7.97 16.39
C PRO A 538 35.27 -6.77 16.06
N ASP A 539 36.41 -6.96 15.38
CA ASP A 539 37.25 -5.85 14.93
C ASP A 539 36.67 -5.09 13.74
N ILE A 540 35.57 -5.59 13.14
CA ILE A 540 34.80 -5.00 12.05
C ILE A 540 35.66 -4.77 10.80
N LYS A 541 36.69 -5.59 10.61
CA LYS A 541 37.46 -5.58 9.37
C LYS A 541 36.75 -6.39 8.32
N VAL A 542 35.93 -5.71 7.55
CA VAL A 542 35.26 -6.30 6.39
C VAL A 542 36.32 -6.66 5.33
N PRO A 543 36.45 -7.94 4.95
CA PRO A 543 37.36 -8.35 3.89
C PRO A 543 37.05 -7.55 2.62
N VAL A 544 38.07 -6.97 2.03
CA VAL A 544 37.95 -6.37 0.70
C VAL A 544 38.12 -7.54 -0.27
N ASP A 545 37.02 -8.07 -0.81
CA ASP A 545 37.15 -9.11 -1.83
C ASP A 545 37.96 -8.55 -3.01
N ASP A 546 39.10 -9.19 -3.28
CA ASP A 546 40.03 -8.86 -4.38
C ASP A 546 39.41 -9.10 -5.78
N PHE A 547 38.13 -9.46 -5.85
CA PHE A 547 37.43 -9.82 -7.08
C PHE A 547 37.18 -8.63 -8.03
N ASP A 548 37.39 -7.39 -7.60
CA ASP A 548 37.00 -6.21 -8.41
C ASP A 548 37.97 -5.00 -8.34
N GLY A 549 39.25 -5.23 -8.00
CA GLY A 549 40.30 -4.22 -8.14
C GLY A 549 40.05 -2.90 -7.40
N LYS A 550 40.33 -2.87 -6.09
CA LYS A 550 40.22 -1.70 -5.18
C LYS A 550 38.80 -1.09 -5.10
N VAL A 551 37.87 -1.84 -4.51
CA VAL A 551 36.62 -1.28 -3.99
C VAL A 551 36.92 -0.47 -2.73
N SER A 552 37.00 0.85 -2.86
CA SER A 552 36.87 1.78 -1.73
C SER A 552 35.39 2.13 -1.62
N TYR A 553 34.71 1.66 -0.58
CA TYR A 553 33.34 2.09 -0.28
C TYR A 553 33.27 3.63 -0.26
N GLY A 554 32.20 4.18 -0.83
CA GLY A 554 31.99 5.64 -0.92
C GLY A 554 32.79 6.40 -1.99
N LYS A 555 33.87 5.82 -2.57
CA LYS A 555 34.61 6.46 -3.68
C LYS A 555 34.06 6.01 -5.04
N ARG A 556 34.01 6.94 -6.01
CA ARG A 556 33.81 6.60 -7.42
C ARG A 556 34.98 5.73 -7.88
N ARG A 557 34.71 4.68 -8.66
CA ARG A 557 35.77 3.94 -9.38
C ARG A 557 36.62 4.96 -10.14
N ALA A 558 37.91 5.02 -9.81
CA ALA A 558 38.85 5.89 -10.51
C ALA A 558 39.09 5.30 -11.90
N ALA A 559 38.47 5.90 -12.91
CA ALA A 559 38.80 5.79 -14.33
C ALA A 559 39.42 4.45 -14.78
N GLY A 560 38.63 3.38 -14.73
CA GLY A 560 38.67 2.35 -15.76
C GLY A 560 37.62 2.71 -16.79
N GLY A 561 38.03 3.15 -17.99
CA GLY A 561 37.10 3.35 -19.09
C GLY A 561 36.44 2.03 -19.48
N GLY A 562 35.12 1.95 -19.35
CA GLY A 562 34.25 0.80 -19.67
C GLY A 562 33.26 0.61 -18.52
N THR A 563 31.94 0.67 -18.67
CA THR A 563 31.04 0.34 -19.78
C THR A 563 29.82 1.27 -19.80
N TYR A 564 29.92 2.48 -19.21
CA TYR A 564 28.74 3.34 -19.00
C TYR A 564 28.14 3.91 -20.30
N LYS A 565 28.99 4.21 -21.29
CA LYS A 565 28.51 4.49 -22.66
C LYS A 565 27.74 3.29 -23.20
N GLY A 566 28.34 2.10 -23.06
CA GLY A 566 27.72 0.82 -23.43
C GLY A 566 26.38 0.56 -22.75
N HIS A 567 26.21 0.79 -21.44
CA HIS A 567 24.97 0.43 -20.75
C HIS A 567 23.80 1.38 -21.08
N VAL A 568 24.07 2.68 -21.22
CA VAL A 568 23.08 3.63 -21.74
C VAL A 568 22.77 3.34 -23.21
N ASP A 569 23.78 3.01 -24.03
CA ASP A 569 23.60 2.62 -25.43
C ASP A 569 22.85 1.28 -25.57
N ILE A 570 23.01 0.35 -24.61
CA ILE A 570 22.31 -0.94 -24.54
C ILE A 570 20.85 -0.75 -24.10
N LEU A 571 20.59 0.12 -23.12
CA LEU A 571 19.24 0.35 -22.58
C LEU A 571 18.45 1.39 -23.39
N ALA A 572 19.10 2.26 -24.15
CA ALA A 572 18.44 3.30 -24.94
C ALA A 572 17.36 2.74 -25.89
N PRO A 573 17.58 1.64 -26.63
CA PRO A 573 16.54 1.01 -27.45
C PRO A 573 15.35 0.56 -26.60
N THR A 574 15.60 -0.10 -25.47
CA THR A 574 14.55 -0.62 -24.57
C THR A 574 13.77 0.50 -23.91
N VAL A 575 14.43 1.57 -23.46
CA VAL A 575 13.78 2.76 -22.89
C VAL A 575 12.96 3.49 -23.95
N GLN A 576 13.44 3.56 -25.18
CA GLN A 576 12.73 4.19 -26.29
C GLN A 576 11.51 3.36 -26.72
N GLU A 577 11.61 2.04 -26.69
CA GLU A 577 10.49 1.12 -26.89
C GLU A 577 9.46 1.26 -25.76
N LEU A 578 9.88 1.29 -24.49
CA LEU A 578 9.02 1.54 -23.33
C LEU A 578 8.28 2.88 -23.44
N ALA A 579 8.98 3.96 -23.82
CA ALA A 579 8.36 5.27 -24.02
C ALA A 579 7.36 5.25 -25.19
N THR A 580 7.62 4.45 -26.23
CA THR A 580 6.70 4.28 -27.35
C THR A 580 5.45 3.50 -26.92
N LEU A 581 5.62 2.40 -26.20
CA LEU A 581 4.53 1.60 -25.64
C LEU A 581 3.70 2.38 -24.63
N GLU A 582 4.34 3.17 -23.77
CA GLU A 582 3.65 4.07 -22.84
C GLU A 582 2.83 5.11 -23.61
N LYS A 583 3.43 5.75 -24.61
CA LYS A 583 2.74 6.71 -25.47
C LYS A 583 1.56 6.06 -26.19
N GLU A 584 1.73 4.86 -26.74
CA GLU A 584 0.66 4.12 -27.39
C GLU A 584 -0.45 3.74 -26.41
N ALA A 585 -0.12 3.28 -25.21
CA ALA A 585 -1.10 2.96 -24.18
C ALA A 585 -1.89 4.21 -23.73
N GLN A 586 -1.20 5.32 -23.49
CA GLN A 586 -1.84 6.60 -23.15
C GLN A 586 -2.69 7.13 -24.31
N THR A 587 -2.20 7.04 -25.55
CA THR A 587 -2.91 7.50 -26.74
C THR A 587 -4.13 6.61 -27.01
N ALA A 588 -4.01 5.29 -26.85
CA ALA A 588 -5.12 4.35 -26.95
C ALA A 588 -6.18 4.59 -25.87
N PHE A 589 -5.77 4.86 -24.63
CA PHE A 589 -6.69 5.26 -23.56
C PHE A 589 -7.43 6.56 -23.89
N LEU A 590 -6.74 7.56 -24.44
CA LEU A 590 -7.35 8.81 -24.89
C LEU A 590 -8.33 8.58 -26.06
N HIS A 591 -7.99 7.71 -27.02
CA HIS A 591 -8.88 7.33 -28.11
C HIS A 591 -10.11 6.54 -27.64
N LEU A 592 -9.95 5.69 -26.62
CA LEU A 592 -11.07 5.01 -25.96
C LEU A 592 -11.98 6.00 -25.21
N GLY A 593 -11.43 7.09 -24.68
CA GLY A 593 -12.18 8.15 -24.00
C GLY A 593 -12.85 9.18 -24.91
N TYR A 594 -12.42 9.31 -26.17
CA TYR A 594 -12.89 10.30 -27.15
C TYR A 594 -13.49 9.69 -28.42
N LEU A 595 -14.37 8.70 -28.28
CA LEU A 595 -15.32 8.35 -29.34
C LEU A 595 -16.72 8.89 -29.01
N PRO A 596 -17.00 10.19 -29.27
CA PRO A 596 -18.37 10.59 -29.50
C PRO A 596 -18.79 9.99 -30.84
N ASN A 597 -19.61 8.94 -30.80
CA ASN A 597 -20.40 8.44 -31.92
C ASN A 597 -19.65 8.37 -33.27
N GLN A 598 -18.90 7.30 -33.56
CA GLN A 598 -18.72 6.83 -34.94
C GLN A 598 -18.17 5.40 -35.03
N LEU A 599 -19.02 4.52 -35.58
CA LEU A 599 -18.70 3.47 -36.55
C LEU A 599 -17.63 2.41 -36.20
N PHE A 600 -18.06 1.29 -35.61
CA PHE A 600 -17.50 -0.02 -35.95
C PHE A 600 -18.30 -0.61 -37.11
N ARG A 601 -17.95 -0.22 -38.34
CA ARG A 601 -18.15 -1.07 -39.52
C ARG A 601 -16.79 -1.70 -39.83
N THR A 602 -16.79 -3.02 -39.94
CA THR A 602 -15.72 -3.87 -40.50
C THR A 602 -14.37 -3.85 -39.78
N PHE A 603 -14.15 -4.83 -38.91
CA PHE A 603 -13.16 -5.89 -39.09
C PHE A 603 -13.67 -7.17 -38.44
#